data_AF-A0A183GQR6-F1
#
_entry.id   AF-A0A183GQR6-F1
#
_cell.length_a   1.000
_cell.length_b   1.000
_cell.length_c   1.000
_cell.angle_alpha   90.00
_cell.angle_beta   90.00
_cell.angle_gamma   90.00
#
_symmetry.space_group_name_H-M   'P 1'
#
loop_
_entity.id
_entity.type
_entity.pdbx_description
1 polymer ?
#
loop_
_entity_poly.entity_id
_entity_poly.type
_entity_poly.pdbx_seq_one_letter_code
_entity_poly.pdbx_strand_id
1 'polypeptide(L)'
;KTTEPVVKELVNEEPIPADWTYSTYCRKYLDESVYMPIQYRNLGYKTFGAQDYSASLLNFPNCVGLEKREFQHTYRPFDLLVTMDRKLKIAHETASCARSHNNMLKYLERFLNSYKEMTAGHIISKQAYWRVLELEWRKDEYR
;
A
#
# COMPACT_ATOMS: atom_id res chain seq x y z
N LYS A 1 -13.22 1.47 -9.44
CA LYS A 1 -13.57 0.30 -10.27
C LYS A 1 -13.19 -0.94 -9.49
N THR A 2 -14.08 -1.92 -9.37
CA THR A 2 -13.84 -3.18 -8.64
C THR A 2 -13.13 -4.20 -9.53
N THR A 3 -12.21 -4.96 -8.95
CA THR A 3 -11.50 -6.08 -9.62
C THR A 3 -11.98 -7.44 -9.16
N GLU A 4 -12.75 -7.47 -8.08
CA GLU A 4 -13.32 -8.65 -7.48
C GLU A 4 -14.85 -8.50 -7.47
N PRO A 5 -15.60 -9.59 -7.72
CA PRO A 5 -17.05 -9.57 -7.61
C PRO A 5 -17.48 -9.43 -6.14
N VAL A 6 -18.62 -8.81 -5.92
CA VAL A 6 -19.25 -8.81 -4.60
C VAL A 6 -20.10 -10.07 -4.49
N VAL A 7 -19.64 -11.01 -3.65
CA VAL A 7 -20.37 -12.24 -3.35
C VAL A 7 -21.57 -11.91 -2.45
N LYS A 8 -22.76 -12.29 -2.89
CA LYS A 8 -24.03 -12.02 -2.18
C LYS A 8 -24.84 -13.28 -1.86
N GLU A 9 -24.21 -14.44 -1.98
CA GLU A 9 -24.82 -15.76 -1.72
C GLU A 9 -25.42 -15.84 -0.30
N LEU A 10 -24.78 -15.23 0.69
CA LEU A 10 -25.24 -15.22 2.09
C LEU A 10 -26.54 -14.44 2.33
N VAL A 11 -26.92 -13.56 1.40
CA VAL A 11 -28.15 -12.76 1.48
C VAL A 11 -29.18 -13.15 0.42
N ASN A 12 -29.01 -14.31 -0.24
CA ASN A 12 -29.86 -14.79 -1.34
C ASN A 12 -30.06 -13.74 -2.46
N GLU A 13 -29.04 -12.93 -2.74
CA GLU A 13 -29.05 -11.98 -3.85
C GLU A 13 -28.01 -12.37 -4.91
N GLU A 14 -28.27 -11.95 -6.15
CA GLU A 14 -27.35 -12.13 -7.26
C GLU A 14 -26.01 -11.40 -7.01
N PRO A 15 -24.87 -12.03 -7.32
CA PRO A 15 -23.56 -11.41 -7.15
C PRO A 15 -23.39 -10.21 -8.08
N ILE A 16 -22.71 -9.17 -7.59
CA ILE A 16 -22.37 -8.02 -8.41
C ILE A 16 -21.04 -8.32 -9.12
N PRO A 17 -20.99 -8.33 -10.46
CA PRO A 17 -19.76 -8.62 -11.18
C PRO A 17 -18.71 -7.53 -10.95
N ALA A 18 -17.43 -7.92 -11.09
CA ALA A 18 -16.34 -6.96 -11.07
C ALA A 18 -16.43 -6.00 -12.26
N ASP A 19 -16.13 -4.72 -12.03
CA ASP A 19 -16.03 -3.74 -13.12
C ASP A 19 -14.94 -4.11 -14.14
N TRP A 20 -13.82 -4.67 -13.65
CA TRP A 20 -12.64 -4.96 -14.44
C TRP A 20 -12.28 -6.45 -14.42
N THR A 21 -11.99 -6.98 -15.59
CA THR A 21 -11.37 -8.30 -15.75
C THR A 21 -9.86 -8.23 -15.55
N TYR A 22 -9.23 -9.39 -15.32
CA TYR A 22 -7.77 -9.50 -15.23
C TYR A 22 -7.05 -8.85 -16.42
N SER A 23 -7.51 -9.08 -17.65
CA SER A 23 -6.92 -8.45 -18.82
C SER A 23 -6.98 -6.93 -18.78
N THR A 24 -8.08 -6.37 -18.27
CA THR A 24 -8.29 -4.92 -18.21
C THR A 24 -7.37 -4.26 -17.20
N TYR A 25 -7.30 -4.78 -15.96
CA TYR A 25 -6.48 -4.13 -14.94
C TYR A 25 -4.99 -4.50 -14.99
N CYS A 26 -4.65 -5.66 -15.58
CA CYS A 26 -3.28 -6.17 -15.58
C CYS A 26 -2.48 -5.73 -16.81
N ARG A 27 -3.12 -5.62 -17.99
CA ARG A 27 -2.43 -5.33 -19.26
C ARG A 27 -2.50 -3.87 -19.70
N LYS A 28 -3.30 -3.05 -19.02
CA LYS A 28 -3.45 -1.61 -19.30
C LYS A 28 -2.82 -0.81 -18.16
N TYR A 29 -2.13 0.28 -18.51
CA TYR A 29 -1.71 1.26 -17.52
C TYR A 29 -2.92 1.88 -16.82
N LEU A 30 -2.86 1.93 -15.49
CA LEU A 30 -3.96 2.40 -14.65
C LEU A 30 -3.93 3.91 -14.39
N ASP A 31 -3.07 4.67 -15.07
CA ASP A 31 -2.86 6.11 -14.87
C ASP A 31 -4.08 6.97 -15.21
N GLU A 32 -4.96 6.48 -16.10
CA GLU A 32 -6.25 7.13 -16.40
C GLU A 32 -7.24 7.04 -15.22
N SER A 33 -7.02 6.11 -14.29
CA SER A 33 -7.82 5.98 -13.08
C SER A 33 -7.34 6.96 -12.00
N VAL A 34 -8.26 7.54 -11.25
CA VAL A 34 -7.91 8.44 -10.14
C VAL A 34 -7.20 7.63 -9.05
N TYR A 35 -5.87 7.64 -9.09
CA TYR A 35 -5.03 7.05 -8.06
C TYR A 35 -4.60 8.11 -7.04
N MET A 36 -5.16 8.01 -5.83
CA MET A 36 -5.03 9.05 -4.79
C MET A 36 -3.59 9.49 -4.50
N PRO A 37 -2.59 8.59 -4.36
CA PRO A 37 -1.21 9.01 -4.13
C PRO A 37 -0.65 9.92 -5.24
N ILE A 38 -1.00 9.71 -6.51
CA ILE A 38 -0.57 10.59 -7.61
C ILE A 38 -1.18 11.98 -7.45
N GLN A 39 -2.46 12.07 -7.06
CA GLN A 39 -3.13 13.36 -6.85
C GLN A 39 -2.43 14.17 -5.76
N TYR A 40 -2.17 13.55 -4.61
CA TYR A 40 -1.44 14.21 -3.52
C TYR A 40 -0.03 14.61 -3.91
N ARG A 41 0.70 13.75 -4.61
CA ARG A 41 2.02 14.09 -5.13
C ARG A 41 1.98 15.32 -6.04
N ASN A 42 1.01 15.40 -6.95
CA ASN A 42 0.87 16.52 -7.87
C ASN A 42 0.51 17.83 -7.14
N LEU A 43 -0.14 17.75 -5.99
CA LEU A 43 -0.41 18.88 -5.08
C LEU A 43 0.80 19.26 -4.20
N GLY A 44 1.97 18.65 -4.42
CA GLY A 44 3.21 18.96 -3.69
C GLY A 44 3.45 18.14 -2.43
N TYR A 45 2.57 17.18 -2.10
CA TYR A 45 2.77 16.31 -0.95
C TYR A 45 3.94 15.35 -1.17
N LYS A 46 4.63 15.01 -0.08
CA LYS A 46 5.57 13.90 -0.05
C LYS A 46 4.79 12.61 0.17
N THR A 47 4.97 11.68 -0.76
CA THR A 47 4.22 10.42 -0.79
C THR A 47 5.11 9.24 -0.45
N PHE A 48 4.66 8.44 0.52
CA PHE A 48 5.32 7.21 0.95
C PHE A 48 4.37 6.01 0.82
N GLY A 49 4.86 4.95 0.18
CA GLY A 49 4.16 3.68 0.04
C GLY A 49 4.89 2.56 0.77
N ALA A 50 4.18 1.87 1.65
CA ALA A 50 4.63 0.62 2.22
C ALA A 50 3.50 -0.41 2.20
N GLN A 51 3.80 -1.56 1.61
CA GLN A 51 2.91 -2.72 1.51
C GLN A 51 3.68 -3.91 2.08
N ASP A 52 3.03 -4.70 2.93
CA ASP A 52 3.54 -5.93 3.54
C ASP A 52 3.10 -7.19 2.79
N TYR A 53 2.36 -7.02 1.69
CA TYR A 53 1.96 -8.12 0.82
C TYR A 53 2.68 -8.07 -0.52
N SER A 54 3.06 -9.25 -1.01
CA SER A 54 3.91 -9.42 -2.19
C SER A 54 3.24 -9.04 -3.51
N ALA A 55 1.90 -8.98 -3.50
CA ALA A 55 1.08 -8.72 -4.65
C ALA A 55 0.07 -7.61 -4.34
N SER A 56 -0.05 -6.61 -5.20
CA SER A 56 -1.15 -5.64 -5.12
C SER A 56 -1.64 -5.29 -6.52
N LEU A 57 -2.79 -4.62 -6.62
CA LEU A 57 -3.34 -4.22 -7.92
C LEU A 57 -2.31 -3.51 -8.83
N LEU A 58 -1.42 -2.74 -8.22
CA LEU A 58 -0.38 -1.97 -8.94
C LEU A 58 0.96 -2.70 -9.05
N ASN A 59 1.15 -3.75 -8.26
CA ASN A 59 2.39 -4.50 -8.14
C ASN A 59 2.07 -5.99 -8.06
N PHE A 60 1.37 -6.50 -9.08
CA PHE A 60 1.05 -7.91 -9.24
C PHE A 60 1.99 -8.52 -10.29
N PRO A 61 2.48 -9.77 -10.10
CA PRO A 61 3.32 -10.42 -11.10
C PRO A 61 2.67 -10.40 -12.49
N ASN A 62 3.42 -9.94 -13.49
CA ASN A 62 3.00 -9.83 -14.90
C ASN A 62 1.97 -8.73 -15.22
N CYS A 63 1.67 -7.81 -14.29
CA CYS A 63 0.84 -6.65 -14.56
C CYS A 63 1.68 -5.39 -14.80
N VAL A 64 1.22 -4.53 -15.70
CA VAL A 64 1.92 -3.28 -16.06
C VAL A 64 1.78 -2.18 -15.00
N GLY A 65 0.69 -2.21 -14.21
CA GLY A 65 0.47 -1.29 -13.10
C GLY A 65 0.28 0.17 -13.55
N LEU A 66 1.04 1.09 -12.95
CA LEU A 66 1.08 2.51 -13.33
C LEU A 66 2.34 2.80 -14.14
N GLU A 67 2.20 3.61 -15.19
CA GLU A 67 3.30 4.17 -15.96
C GLU A 67 4.11 5.12 -15.09
N LYS A 68 3.43 6.00 -14.35
CA LYS A 68 4.08 6.88 -13.38
C LYS A 68 4.26 6.17 -12.06
N ARG A 69 5.43 6.34 -11.44
CA ARG A 69 5.70 5.82 -10.08
C ARG A 69 4.55 6.18 -9.13
N GLU A 70 4.07 5.21 -8.36
CA GLU A 70 2.97 5.42 -7.40
C GLU A 70 3.33 6.39 -6.27
N PHE A 71 4.55 6.27 -5.74
CA PHE A 71 5.05 7.04 -4.61
C PHE A 71 6.44 7.61 -4.92
N GLN A 72 6.80 8.72 -4.29
CA GLN A 72 8.17 9.24 -4.31
C GLN A 72 9.11 8.38 -3.47
N HIS A 73 8.59 7.81 -2.38
CA HIS A 73 9.32 6.90 -1.49
C HIS A 73 8.57 5.58 -1.36
N THR A 74 9.30 4.47 -1.43
CA THR A 74 8.69 3.14 -1.33
C THR A 74 9.55 2.20 -0.48
N TYR A 75 8.90 1.40 0.35
CA TYR A 75 9.51 0.33 1.13
C TYR A 75 9.81 -0.93 0.29
N ARG A 76 9.13 -1.10 -0.85
CA ARG A 76 9.15 -2.34 -1.64
C ARG A 76 10.55 -2.83 -2.06
N PRO A 77 11.51 -1.96 -2.47
CA PRO A 77 12.85 -2.43 -2.79
C PRO A 77 13.56 -3.10 -1.62
N PHE A 78 13.40 -2.56 -0.40
CA PHE A 78 13.98 -3.16 0.80
C PHE A 78 13.31 -4.50 1.14
N ASP A 79 11.97 -4.56 1.06
CA ASP A 79 11.20 -5.79 1.28
C ASP A 79 11.64 -6.93 0.33
N LEU A 80 11.85 -6.61 -0.95
CA LEU A 80 12.37 -7.55 -1.94
C LEU A 80 13.77 -8.05 -1.58
N LEU A 81 14.69 -7.15 -1.20
CA LEU A 81 16.05 -7.51 -0.81
C LEU A 81 16.07 -8.41 0.44
N VAL A 82 15.29 -8.08 1.48
CA VAL A 82 15.15 -8.90 2.69
C VAL A 82 14.55 -10.27 2.36
N THR A 83 13.61 -10.33 1.43
CA THR A 83 12.99 -11.60 0.99
C THR A 83 13.97 -12.48 0.19
N MET A 84 14.81 -11.87 -0.65
CA MET A 84 15.73 -12.58 -1.55
C MET A 84 17.04 -13.01 -0.87
N ASP A 85 17.49 -12.29 0.17
CA ASP A 85 18.75 -12.58 0.84
C ASP A 85 18.53 -13.15 2.26
N ARG A 86 18.97 -14.39 2.47
CA ARG A 86 18.82 -15.09 3.75
C ARG A 86 19.53 -14.37 4.91
N LYS A 87 20.70 -13.77 4.68
CA LYS A 87 21.45 -13.05 5.73
C LYS A 87 20.71 -11.78 6.13
N LEU A 88 20.19 -11.04 5.14
CA LEU A 88 19.36 -9.86 5.41
C LEU A 88 18.07 -10.25 6.15
N LYS A 89 17.41 -11.33 5.74
CA LYS A 89 16.23 -11.86 6.46
C LYS A 89 16.53 -12.19 7.92
N ILE A 90 17.65 -12.85 8.18
CA ILE A 90 18.07 -13.18 9.55
C ILE A 90 18.32 -11.89 10.35
N ALA A 91 19.08 -10.94 9.79
CA ALA A 91 19.43 -9.71 10.50
C ALA A 91 18.21 -8.81 10.77
N HIS A 92 17.36 -8.63 9.77
CA HIS A 92 16.26 -7.66 9.80
C HIS A 92 14.93 -8.22 10.26
N GLU A 93 14.76 -9.55 10.32
CA GLU A 93 13.53 -10.16 10.80
C GLU A 93 13.78 -11.19 11.90
N THR A 94 14.50 -12.27 11.59
CA THR A 94 14.55 -13.44 12.48
C THR A 94 15.30 -13.20 13.79
N ALA A 95 16.53 -12.70 13.73
CA ALA A 95 17.39 -12.52 14.91
C ALA A 95 16.96 -11.34 15.78
N SER A 96 16.36 -10.31 15.16
CA SER A 96 15.86 -9.13 15.86
C SER A 96 14.41 -9.30 16.36
N CYS A 97 13.79 -10.46 16.13
CA CYS A 97 12.36 -10.70 16.35
C CYS A 97 11.44 -9.64 15.69
N ALA A 98 11.96 -8.95 14.67
CA ALA A 98 11.22 -7.99 13.89
C ALA A 98 10.48 -8.73 12.77
N ARG A 99 9.33 -8.24 12.35
CA ARG A 99 8.67 -8.68 11.11
C ARG A 99 8.72 -7.56 10.08
N SER A 100 8.29 -7.86 8.85
CA SER A 100 8.27 -6.86 7.77
C SER A 100 7.56 -5.56 8.18
N HIS A 101 6.45 -5.64 8.93
CA HIS A 101 5.76 -4.43 9.42
C HIS A 101 6.59 -3.59 10.40
N ASN A 102 7.47 -4.18 11.23
CA ASN A 102 8.38 -3.42 12.09
C ASN A 102 9.40 -2.64 11.25
N ASN A 103 9.91 -3.26 10.19
CA ASN A 103 10.83 -2.61 9.26
C ASN A 103 10.13 -1.49 8.48
N MET A 104 8.86 -1.70 8.08
CA MET A 104 8.03 -0.65 7.49
C MET A 104 7.84 0.55 8.41
N LEU A 105 7.57 0.32 9.70
CA LEU A 105 7.42 1.39 10.68
C LEU A 105 8.72 2.18 10.88
N LYS A 106 9.87 1.49 10.96
CA LYS A 106 11.19 2.16 11.00
C LYS A 106 11.45 2.99 9.74
N TYR A 107 11.03 2.49 8.57
CA TYR A 107 11.18 3.20 7.31
C TYR A 107 10.26 4.42 7.23
N LEU A 108 9.02 4.30 7.73
CA LEU A 108 8.09 5.41 7.88
C LEU A 108 8.67 6.47 8.81
N GLU A 109 9.21 6.09 9.96
CA GLU A 109 9.83 7.01 10.90
C GLU A 109 10.97 7.80 10.23
N ARG A 110 11.85 7.11 9.48
CA ARG A 110 12.93 7.76 8.69
C ARG A 110 12.38 8.73 7.65
N PHE A 111 11.31 8.33 6.95
CA PHE A 111 10.65 9.19 5.98
C PHE A 111 10.09 10.45 6.65
N LEU A 112 9.33 10.32 7.74
CA LEU A 112 8.81 11.46 8.50
C LEU A 112 9.94 12.36 9.02
N ASN A 113 11.01 11.75 9.54
CA ASN A 113 12.18 12.46 10.05
C ASN A 113 12.93 13.25 8.96
N SER A 114 12.94 12.77 7.71
CA SER A 114 13.58 13.46 6.57
C SER A 114 12.85 14.72 6.11
N TYR A 115 11.60 14.90 6.55
CA TYR A 115 10.73 16.03 6.19
C TYR A 115 10.29 16.86 7.40
N LYS A 116 11.02 16.80 8.52
CA LYS A 116 10.72 17.54 9.77
C LYS A 116 10.57 19.05 9.59
N GLU A 117 11.28 19.63 8.64
CA GLU A 117 11.26 21.07 8.35
C GLU A 117 10.10 21.47 7.41
N MET A 118 9.32 20.51 6.87
CA MET A 118 8.10 20.81 6.12
C MET A 118 6.92 20.98 7.07
N THR A 119 6.04 21.94 6.79
CA THR A 119 4.77 22.08 7.51
C THR A 119 3.98 20.76 7.43
N ALA A 120 3.53 20.25 8.58
CA ALA A 120 2.95 18.90 8.75
C ALA A 120 1.79 18.57 7.77
N GLY A 121 1.16 19.59 7.17
CA GLY A 121 0.09 19.44 6.18
C GLY A 121 0.52 18.95 4.79
N HIS A 122 1.80 18.66 4.53
CA HIS A 122 2.31 18.25 3.20
C HIS A 122 2.86 16.82 3.14
N ILE A 123 2.60 15.98 4.15
CA ILE A 123 3.12 14.60 4.21
C ILE A 123 1.95 13.62 4.20
N ILE A 124 1.92 12.71 3.23
CA ILE A 124 0.93 11.61 3.18
C ILE A 124 1.67 10.28 3.08
N SER A 125 1.53 9.47 4.13
CA SER A 125 1.97 8.07 4.16
C SER A 125 0.77 7.15 3.99
N LYS A 126 0.79 6.29 2.97
CA LYS A 126 -0.16 5.19 2.87
C LYS A 126 0.48 3.94 3.48
N GLN A 127 0.06 3.59 4.69
CA GLN A 127 0.28 2.27 5.27
C GLN A 127 -0.97 1.41 5.00
N ALA A 128 -0.78 0.18 4.53
CA ALA A 128 -1.85 -0.77 4.24
C ALA A 128 -2.73 -1.15 5.45
N TYR A 129 -2.45 -0.66 6.65
CA TYR A 129 -3.17 -1.01 7.88
C TYR A 129 -4.18 0.03 8.43
N TRP A 130 -4.33 1.20 7.79
CA TRP A 130 -5.13 2.27 8.41
C TRP A 130 -6.65 2.15 8.28
N ARG A 131 -7.20 1.41 7.31
CA ARG A 131 -8.68 1.29 7.20
C ARG A 131 -9.31 0.35 8.24
N VAL A 132 -8.53 -0.55 8.83
CA VAL A 132 -9.01 -1.47 9.88
C VAL A 132 -8.87 -0.82 11.26
N LEU A 133 -7.74 -0.17 11.53
CA LEU A 133 -7.49 0.50 12.81
C LEU A 133 -8.31 1.79 13.00
N GLU A 134 -8.61 2.55 11.94
CA GLU A 134 -9.45 3.76 12.04
C GLU A 134 -10.93 3.41 12.34
N LEU A 135 -11.38 2.19 12.03
CA LEU A 135 -12.70 1.67 12.41
C LEU A 135 -12.72 1.04 13.82
N GLU A 136 -11.59 0.50 14.29
CA GLU A 136 -11.46 -0.02 15.66
C GLU A 136 -11.29 1.12 16.68
N TRP A 137 -10.50 2.14 16.38
CA TRP A 137 -10.30 3.28 17.29
C TRP A 137 -11.57 4.11 17.50
N ARG A 138 -12.44 4.20 16.48
CA ARG A 138 -13.73 4.92 16.58
C ARG A 138 -14.80 4.16 17.40
N LYS A 139 -14.54 2.90 17.79
CA LYS A 139 -15.42 2.14 18.69
C LYS A 139 -15.09 2.33 20.17
N ASP A 140 -13.88 2.75 20.50
CA ASP A 140 -13.44 2.95 21.89
C ASP A 140 -13.74 4.35 22.42
N GLU A 141 -14.18 5.29 21.58
CA GLU A 141 -14.57 6.65 21.99
C GLU A 141 -16.06 6.76 22.42
N TYR A 142 -16.81 5.64 22.39
CA TYR A 142 -18.21 5.55 22.83
C TYR A 142 -18.45 4.43 23.86
N ARG A 143 -17.50 4.21 24.76
CA ARG A 143 -17.72 3.37 25.95
C ARG A 143 -17.34 4.09 27.23
#